data_AF-A0A7Y3BKK1-F1
#
_entry.id   AF-A0A7Y3BKK1-F1
#
_cell.length_a   1.000
_cell.length_b   1.000
_cell.length_c   1.000
_cell.angle_alpha   90.00
_cell.angle_beta   90.00
_cell.angle_gamma   90.00
#
_symmetry.space_group_name_H-M   'P 1'
#
loop_
_entity.id
_entity.type
_entity.pdbx_description
1 polymer ?
#
loop_
_entity_poly.entity_id
_entity_poly.type
_entity_poly.pdbx_seq_one_letter_code
_entity_poly.pdbx_strand_id
1 'polypeptide(L)' 'MNLDWTEYVNHILNITLHENYGATKDPKADQPLYEIVFKTGRLVNAYDDGLLLETEREGESVGIFIPHTSIKCAEIFDF' A
#
# COMPACT_ATOMS: atom_id res chain seq x y z
N MET A 1 2.23 7.43 12.38
CA MET A 1 0.95 8.12 12.16
C MET A 1 0.01 7.67 13.27
N ASN A 2 -0.56 8.57 14.07
CA ASN A 2 -1.47 8.23 15.17
C ASN A 2 -2.92 8.31 14.67
N LEU A 3 -3.26 7.42 13.73
CA LEU A 3 -4.62 7.26 13.23
C LEU A 3 -5.18 5.96 13.81
N ASP A 4 -6.42 5.96 14.30
CA ASP A 4 -7.10 4.71 14.64
C ASP A 4 -7.63 4.06 13.36
N TRP A 5 -6.87 3.09 12.84
CA TRP A 5 -7.21 2.40 11.60
C TRP A 5 -8.47 1.55 11.70
N THR A 6 -8.91 1.21 12.92
CA THR A 6 -10.10 0.38 13.11
C THR A 6 -11.38 1.10 12.66
N GLU A 7 -11.39 2.44 12.68
CA GLU A 7 -12.50 3.27 12.20
C GLU A 7 -12.71 3.13 10.68
N TYR A 8 -11.68 2.69 9.94
CA TYR A 8 -11.70 2.63 8.48
C TYR A 8 -11.81 1.20 7.94
N VAL A 9 -12.08 0.21 8.80
CA VAL A 9 -12.34 -1.16 8.34
C VAL A 9 -13.52 -1.14 7.36
N ASN A 10 -13.40 -1.93 6.30
CA ASN A 10 -14.27 -1.98 5.11
C ASN A 10 -14.17 -0.82 4.12
N HIS A 11 -13.35 0.20 4.38
CA HIS A 11 -13.11 1.26 3.39
C HIS A 11 -12.05 0.82 2.38
N ILE A 12 -12.10 1.39 1.18
CA ILE A 12 -11.06 1.20 0.17
C ILE A 12 -9.89 2.12 0.49
N LEU A 13 -8.69 1.53 0.56
CA LEU A 13 -7.45 2.25 0.77
C LEU A 13 -6.58 2.20 -0.48
N ASN A 14 -5.99 3.33 -0.86
CA ASN A 14 -4.79 3.36 -1.69
C ASN A 14 -3.58 3.70 -0.82
N ILE A 15 -2.62 2.78 -0.77
CA ILE A 15 -1.41 2.91 0.02
C ILE A 15 -0.22 3.13 -0.91
N THR A 16 0.46 4.25 -0.72
CA THR A 16 1.78 4.51 -1.33
C THR A 16 2.85 3.99 -0.38
N LEU A 17 3.76 3.15 -0.88
CA LEU A 17 4.84 2.59 -0.08
C LEU A 17 6.10 3.48 -0.12
N HIS A 18 6.93 3.36 0.92
CA HIS A 18 8.29 3.93 0.96
C HIS A 18 9.27 3.19 0.04
N GLU A 19 9.00 1.91 -0.22
CA GLU A 19 9.84 1.02 -1.02
C GLU A 19 9.76 1.41 -2.50
N ASN A 20 10.89 1.81 -3.07
CA ASN A 20 11.05 1.92 -4.52
C ASN A 20 11.61 0.58 -5.03
N TYR A 21 10.79 -0.20 -5.73
CA TYR A 21 11.26 -1.46 -6.31
C TYR A 21 12.11 -1.15 -7.55
N GLY A 22 13.43 -1.24 -7.38
CA GLY A 22 14.39 -1.23 -8.48
C GLY A 22 14.87 0.16 -8.87
N ALA A 23 16.10 0.48 -8.48
CA ALA A 23 16.95 1.32 -9.31
C ALA A 23 17.21 0.56 -10.61
N THR A 24 16.30 0.67 -11.58
CA THR A 24 16.61 0.23 -12.94
C THR A 24 17.63 1.22 -13.50
N LYS A 25 18.84 0.71 -13.80
CA LYS A 25 19.79 1.45 -14.63
C LYS A 25 19.18 1.51 -16.02
N ASP A 26 18.45 2.56 -16.34
CA ASP A 26 18.22 2.90 -17.73
C ASP A 26 19.59 3.30 -18.31
N PRO A 27 20.13 2.57 -19.31
CA PRO A 27 21.41 2.90 -19.91
C PRO A 27 21.41 4.28 -20.61
N LYS A 28 20.26 4.95 -20.72
CA LYS A 28 20.11 6.32 -21.26
C LYS A 28 19.86 7.38 -20.19
N ALA A 29 19.63 7.02 -18.93
CA ALA A 29 19.36 7.98 -17.87
C ALA A 29 20.59 8.18 -16.98
N ASP A 30 21.02 9.44 -16.81
CA ASP A 30 22.12 9.82 -15.90
C ASP A 30 21.74 9.68 -14.42
N GLN A 31 20.47 9.37 -14.09
CA GLN A 31 19.95 9.30 -12.72
C GLN A 31 19.22 7.97 -12.47
N PRO A 32 19.21 7.46 -11.22
CA PRO A 32 18.47 6.26 -10.86
C PRO A 32 16.96 6.47 -11.09
N LEU A 33 16.31 5.51 -11.73
CA LEU A 33 14.85 5.48 -11.84
C LEU A 33 14.28 4.87 -10.56
N TYR A 34 13.28 5.50 -9.96
CA TYR A 34 12.59 5.02 -8.76
C TYR A 34 11.14 4.71 -9.13
N GLU A 35 10.73 3.46 -9.00
CA GLU A 35 9.32 3.08 -9.16
C GLU A 35 8.56 3.29 -7.87
N ILE A 36 7.48 4.05 -7.91
CA ILE A 36 6.57 4.22 -6.76
C ILE A 36 5.64 3.01 -6.72
N VAL A 37 5.65 2.28 -5.61
CA VAL A 37 4.75 1.13 -5.40
C VAL A 37 3.47 1.57 -4.73
N PHE A 38 2.34 1.21 -5.36
CA PHE A 38 1.00 1.39 -4.82
C PHE A 38 0.37 0.04 -4.51
N LYS A 39 -0.39 -0.03 -3.40
CA LYS A 39 -1.29 -1.13 -3.07
C LYS A 39 -2.68 -0.58 -2.86
N THR A 40 -3.67 -1.23 -3.48
CA THR A 40 -5.07 -0.86 -3.35
C THR A 40 -5.86 -2.06 -2.87
N GLY A 41 -6.78 -1.84 -1.95
CA GLY A 41 -7.68 -2.87 -1.48
C GLY A 41 -8.59 -2.38 -0.36
N ARG A 42 -9.58 -3.20 -0.01
CA ARG A 42 -10.45 -2.96 1.13
C ARG A 42 -9.70 -3.27 2.42
N LEU A 43 -9.67 -2.35 3.37
CA LEU A 43 -9.12 -2.64 4.70
C LEU A 43 -9.98 -3.68 5.39
N VAL A 44 -9.46 -4.89 5.62
CA VAL A 44 -10.22 -5.94 6.31
C VAL A 44 -9.85 -6.03 7.78
N ASN A 45 -8.62 -5.66 8.14
CA ASN A 45 -8.20 -5.62 9.53
C ASN A 45 -7.02 -4.66 9.74
N ALA A 46 -6.90 -4.14 10.96
CA ALA A 46 -5.77 -3.34 11.40
C ALA A 46 -5.13 -3.99 12.63
N TYR A 47 -3.81 -4.14 12.59
CA TYR A 47 -3.00 -4.71 13.64
C TYR A 47 -2.02 -3.67 14.17
N ASP A 48 -1.39 -3.96 15.31
CA ASP A 48 -0.40 -3.04 15.91
C ASP A 48 0.78 -2.73 14.96
N ASP A 49 1.15 -3.69 14.12
CA ASP A 49 2.30 -3.64 13.23
C ASP A 49 1.97 -3.34 11.75
N GLY A 50 0.69 -3.35 11.36
CA GLY A 50 0.34 -3.11 9.97
C GLY A 50 -1.15 -3.26 9.62
N LEU A 51 -1.42 -3.13 8.33
CA LEU A 51 -2.76 -3.19 7.75
C LEU A 51 -2.90 -4.43 6.88
N LEU A 52 -4.05 -5.09 6.95
CA LEU A 52 -4.41 -6.16 6.02
C LEU A 52 -5.47 -5.63 5.06
N LEU A 53 -5.09 -5.55 3.78
CA LEU A 53 -6.02 -5.26 2.70
C LEU A 53 -6.47 -6.56 2.05
N GLU A 54 -7.69 -6.56 1.52
CA GLU A 54 -8.18 -7.57 0.60
C GLU A 54 -8.46 -6.94 -0.76
N THR A 55 -8.07 -7.63 -1.83
CA THR A 55 -8.37 -7.24 -3.20
C THR A 55 -8.58 -8.47 -4.07
N GLU A 56 -9.13 -8.31 -5.26
CA GLU A 56 -9.28 -9.39 -6.23
C GLU A 56 -8.15 -9.32 -7.25
N ARG A 57 -7.50 -10.47 -7.51
CA ARG A 57 -6.51 -10.62 -8.57
C ARG A 57 -6.77 -11.91 -9.31
N GLU A 58 -6.90 -11.82 -10.63
CA GLU A 58 -7.11 -12.99 -11.49
C GLU A 58 -8.33 -13.84 -11.06
N GLY A 59 -9.35 -13.20 -10.47
CA GLY A 59 -10.56 -13.86 -9.95
C GLY A 59 -10.41 -14.48 -8.56
N GLU A 60 -9.24 -14.36 -7.92
CA GLU A 60 -9.00 -14.84 -6.57
C GLU A 60 -8.94 -13.68 -5.57
N SER A 61 -9.53 -13.88 -4.38
CA SER A 61 -9.34 -12.95 -3.27
C SER A 61 -7.93 -13.11 -2.70
N VAL A 62 -7.17 -12.02 -2.65
CA VAL A 62 -5.82 -12.00 -2.11
C VAL A 62 -5.72 -11.03 -0.93
N GLY A 63 -5.05 -11.48 0.12
CA GLY A 63 -4.67 -10.65 1.26
C GLY A 63 -3.33 -9.96 1.01
N ILE A 64 -3.25 -8.67 1.32
CA ILE A 64 -2.02 -7.87 1.25
C ILE A 64 -1.76 -7.30 2.64
N PHE A 65 -0.76 -7.84 3.33
CA PHE A 65 -0.29 -7.27 4.58
C PHE A 65 0.74 -6.16 4.31
N ILE A 66 0.53 -4.99 4.91
CA ILE A 66 1.38 -3.82 4.74
C ILE A 66 1.87 -3.34 6.11
N PRO A 67 3.17 -3.47 6.41
CA PRO A 67 3.74 -2.95 7.66
C PRO A 67 3.59 -1.42 7.74
N HIS A 68 3.28 -0.89 8.93
CA HIS A 68 3.15 0.56 9.13
C HIS A 68 4.41 1.33 8.72
N THR A 69 5.59 0.73 8.91
CA THR A 69 6.88 1.32 8.54
C THR A 69 7.08 1.49 7.04
N SER A 70 6.33 0.75 6.22
CA SER A 70 6.41 0.82 4.76
C SER A 70 5.40 1.82 4.18
N ILE A 71 4.45 2.33 4.97
CA ILE A 71 3.41 3.27 4.51
C ILE A 71 3.96 4.69 4.45
N LYS A 72 4.09 5.23 3.23
CA LYS A 72 4.44 6.63 3.01
C LYS A 72 3.22 7.54 3.06
N CYS A 73 2.12 7.09 2.45
CA CYS A 73 0.86 7.82 2.37
C CYS A 73 -0.29 6.82 2.24
N ALA A 74 -1.47 7.19 2.75
CA ALA A 74 -2.70 6.44 2.59
C ALA A 74 -3.82 7.40 2.18
N GLU A 75 -4.54 7.05 1.12
CA GLU A 75 -5.79 7.69 0.72
C GLU A 75 -6.94 6.75 1.09
N ILE A 76 -7.95 7.29 1.77
CA ILE A 76 -9.13 6.57 2.23
C ILE A 76 -10.31 7.02 1.37
N PHE A 77 -10.94 6.08 0.65
CA PHE A 77 -12.10 6.34 -0.20
C PHE A 77 -13.39 5.91 0.51
N ASP A 78 -14.50 6.55 0.11
CA ASP A 78 -15.87 6.48 0.68
C ASP A 78 -16.13 7.39 1.90
N PHE A 79 -16.43 8.67 1.62
CA PHE A 79 -17.14 9.59 2.53
C PHE A 79 -18.58 9.80 2.05
#